data_AF-A0A2J8QPN2-F1
#
_entry.id   AF-A0A2J8QPN2-F1
#
_cell.length_a   1.000
_cell.length_b   1.000
_cell.length_c   1.000
_cell.angle_alpha   90.00
_cell.angle_beta   90.00
_cell.angle_gamma   90.00
#
_symmetry.space_group_name_H-M   'P 1'
#
loop_
_entity.id
_entity.type
_entity.pdbx_description
1 polymer ?
#
loop_
_entity_poly.entity_id
_entity_poly.type
_entity_poly.pdbx_seq_one_letter_code
_entity_poly.pdbx_strand_id
1 'polypeptide(L)'
;MAAPALSWRLPLLILLLPLATPWASATVNGTSQFTCFYNSRANISCVWSQDGALQDTSCQVHAWPDRRRWNQTCELLPVSQASWACNLILGAPDSQKLTAVDIVTLRVLCREGVRWRVMAIQDFKPFENLRLMAPISLQVVHVETHRCNISWEISQASHYFERHLEFEARTLSPGHTWEEAPLLTLKQ
;
A
#
# COMPACT_ATOMS: atom_id res chain seq x y z
N MET A 1 -79.41 47.40 -17.67
CA MET A 1 -79.24 47.19 -16.22
C MET A 1 -78.88 45.74 -15.99
N ALA A 2 -77.82 45.50 -15.19
CA ALA A 2 -77.41 44.24 -14.55
C ALA A 2 -76.96 43.02 -15.41
N ALA A 3 -75.73 42.58 -15.16
CA ALA A 3 -75.11 41.34 -15.61
C ALA A 3 -75.62 40.10 -14.84
N PRO A 4 -75.29 38.88 -15.32
CA PRO A 4 -74.44 37.99 -14.51
C PRO A 4 -73.31 37.32 -15.34
N ALA A 5 -72.08 37.39 -14.85
CA ALA A 5 -71.31 36.29 -14.23
C ALA A 5 -70.86 35.18 -15.20
N LEU A 6 -69.65 35.32 -15.74
CA LEU A 6 -68.97 34.28 -16.50
C LEU A 6 -67.50 34.15 -16.06
N SER A 7 -67.22 32.96 -15.58
CA SER A 7 -65.97 32.20 -15.65
C SER A 7 -64.73 32.72 -14.91
N TRP A 8 -64.45 31.98 -13.84
CA TRP A 8 -63.27 31.93 -12.99
C TRP A 8 -61.97 31.91 -13.81
N ARG A 9 -61.18 32.98 -13.67
CA ARG A 9 -59.82 33.06 -14.23
C ARG A 9 -58.91 32.11 -13.44
N LEU A 10 -58.23 31.19 -14.13
CA LEU A 10 -56.97 30.62 -13.67
C LEU A 10 -55.85 31.65 -13.89
N PRO A 11 -55.08 31.98 -12.85
CA PRO A 11 -53.66 32.22 -13.06
C PRO A 11 -52.86 31.54 -11.94
N LEU A 12 -52.35 30.34 -12.23
CA LEU A 12 -51.24 29.77 -11.46
C LEU A 12 -50.28 29.13 -12.45
N LEU A 13 -49.74 29.96 -13.34
CA LEU A 13 -48.54 29.64 -14.08
C LEU A 13 -47.39 30.45 -13.48
N ILE A 14 -46.34 29.73 -13.12
CA ILE A 14 -44.95 30.18 -13.00
C ILE A 14 -44.63 30.95 -11.70
N LEU A 15 -44.57 30.22 -10.58
CA LEU A 15 -43.73 30.63 -9.44
C LEU A 15 -43.02 29.43 -8.79
N LEU A 16 -42.49 28.52 -9.61
CA LEU A 16 -41.65 27.40 -9.15
C LEU A 16 -40.50 27.18 -10.14
N LEU A 17 -39.49 28.04 -10.09
CA LEU A 17 -38.13 27.70 -10.48
C LEU A 17 -37.20 28.10 -9.34
N PRO A 18 -36.84 27.19 -8.41
CA PRO A 18 -35.60 27.36 -7.68
C PRO A 18 -34.48 27.16 -8.71
N LEU A 19 -33.56 28.12 -8.81
CA LEU A 19 -32.28 27.91 -9.47
C LEU A 19 -31.59 26.72 -8.78
N ALA A 20 -31.76 25.54 -9.35
CA ALA A 20 -30.88 24.41 -9.16
C ALA A 20 -29.55 24.78 -9.83
N THR A 21 -28.67 25.47 -9.11
CA THR A 21 -27.25 25.24 -9.29
C THR A 21 -26.91 24.11 -8.31
N PRO A 22 -26.68 22.87 -8.79
CA PRO A 22 -25.91 21.96 -7.99
C PRO A 22 -24.54 22.64 -7.87
N TRP A 23 -24.25 23.18 -6.70
CA TRP A 23 -22.88 23.31 -6.26
C TRP A 23 -22.38 21.87 -6.17
N ALA A 24 -21.96 21.33 -7.31
CA ALA A 24 -21.09 20.20 -7.36
C ALA A 24 -19.81 20.71 -6.69
N SER A 25 -19.74 20.52 -5.37
CA SER A 25 -18.45 20.41 -4.72
C SER A 25 -17.85 19.17 -5.35
N ALA A 26 -17.19 19.35 -6.50
CA ALA A 26 -16.22 18.41 -6.98
C ALA A 26 -15.12 18.43 -5.92
N THR A 27 -15.32 17.64 -4.87
CA THR A 27 -14.22 17.12 -4.08
C THR A 27 -13.34 16.42 -5.10
N VAL A 28 -12.26 17.09 -5.48
CA VAL A 28 -11.15 16.46 -6.18
C VAL A 28 -10.71 15.34 -5.25
N ASN A 29 -11.20 14.13 -5.51
CA ASN A 29 -10.73 12.93 -4.84
C ASN A 29 -9.29 12.71 -5.32
N GLY A 30 -8.35 13.41 -4.68
CA GLY A 30 -6.95 13.05 -4.77
C GLY A 30 -6.82 11.60 -4.34
N THR A 31 -6.38 10.74 -5.23
CA THR A 31 -6.30 9.29 -5.02
C THR A 31 -5.14 9.00 -4.08
N SER A 32 -5.38 8.95 -2.77
CA SER A 32 -4.38 8.46 -1.82
C SER A 32 -4.22 6.94 -1.94
N GLN A 33 -2.98 6.45 -2.03
CA GLN A 33 -2.70 5.01 -2.04
C GLN A 33 -1.88 4.62 -0.81
N PHE A 34 -2.32 3.58 -0.11
CA PHE A 34 -1.62 3.02 1.05
C PHE A 34 -1.38 1.52 0.83
N THR A 35 -0.11 1.15 0.66
CA THR A 35 0.31 -0.21 0.32
C THR A 35 1.35 -0.68 1.32
N CYS A 36 1.18 -1.89 1.86
CA CYS A 36 2.12 -2.49 2.78
C CYS A 36 2.48 -3.92 2.37
N PHE A 37 3.67 -4.36 2.74
CA PHE A 37 4.14 -5.73 2.52
C PHE A 37 4.81 -6.28 3.76
N TYR A 38 4.58 -7.55 4.05
CA TYR A 38 5.20 -8.28 5.15
C TYR A 38 6.35 -9.15 4.62
N ASN A 39 7.50 -9.09 5.28
CA ASN A 39 8.69 -9.85 4.86
C ASN A 39 8.67 -11.32 5.30
N SER A 40 7.54 -11.81 5.82
CA SER A 40 7.32 -13.14 6.41
C SER A 40 7.88 -13.38 7.83
N ARG A 41 8.63 -12.43 8.41
CA ARG A 41 9.24 -12.57 9.76
C ARG A 41 8.83 -11.46 10.72
N ALA A 42 9.54 -10.34 10.71
CA ALA A 42 9.38 -9.29 11.73
C ALA A 42 9.37 -7.87 11.15
N ASN A 43 9.18 -7.71 9.84
CA ASN A 43 9.15 -6.39 9.19
C ASN A 43 7.91 -6.24 8.30
N ILE A 44 7.15 -5.15 8.51
CA ILE A 44 6.13 -4.67 7.58
C ILE A 44 6.63 -3.36 6.98
N SER A 45 6.88 -3.34 5.67
CA SER A 45 7.24 -2.15 4.91
C SER A 45 5.99 -1.53 4.30
N CYS A 46 5.75 -0.25 4.59
CA CYS A 46 4.60 0.49 4.09
C CYS A 46 5.04 1.66 3.23
N VAL A 47 4.27 1.94 2.18
CA VAL A 47 4.38 3.13 1.34
C VAL A 47 3.00 3.78 1.28
N TRP A 48 2.97 5.08 1.52
CA TRP A 48 1.78 5.90 1.40
C TRP A 48 2.04 7.03 0.42
N SER A 49 1.15 7.23 -0.53
CA SER A 49 1.14 8.37 -1.44
C SER A 49 -0.16 9.14 -1.32
N GLN A 50 -0.06 10.45 -1.53
CA GLN A 50 -1.20 11.35 -1.53
C GLN A 50 -0.97 12.43 -2.58
N ASP A 51 -2.04 12.78 -3.31
CA ASP A 51 -2.01 13.90 -4.25
C ASP A 51 -1.91 15.22 -3.48
N GLY A 52 -0.88 16.00 -3.78
CA GLY A 52 -0.55 17.26 -3.10
C GLY A 52 0.55 17.10 -2.05
N ALA A 53 1.39 18.12 -1.92
CA ALA A 53 2.43 18.14 -0.91
C ALA A 53 1.80 18.26 0.49
N LEU A 54 2.10 17.31 1.38
CA LEU A 54 1.89 17.52 2.81
C LEU A 54 2.81 18.64 3.27
N GLN A 55 2.25 19.80 3.59
CA GLN A 55 2.99 20.88 4.21
C GLN A 55 3.44 20.40 5.60
N ASP A 56 4.75 20.23 5.76
CA ASP A 56 5.52 20.07 7.02
C ASP A 56 4.77 19.39 8.18
N THR A 57 4.06 18.29 7.89
CA THR A 57 3.18 17.59 8.84
C THR A 57 3.76 16.22 9.13
N SER A 58 4.08 15.98 10.40
CA SER A 58 4.56 14.69 10.86
C SER A 58 3.45 13.64 10.75
N CYS A 59 3.74 12.58 10.00
CA CYS A 59 2.85 11.45 9.79
C CYS A 59 3.52 10.16 10.27
N GLN A 60 2.71 9.18 10.67
CA GLN A 60 3.18 7.87 11.14
C GLN A 60 2.22 6.76 10.70
N VAL A 61 2.74 5.54 10.58
CA VAL A 61 1.91 4.34 10.49
C VAL A 61 1.78 3.73 11.86
N HIS A 62 0.57 3.32 12.21
CA HIS A 62 0.26 2.60 13.45
C HIS A 62 -0.31 1.23 13.11
N ALA A 63 0.25 0.18 13.73
CA ALA A 63 -0.15 -1.20 13.57
C ALA A 63 -0.81 -1.74 14.83
N TRP A 64 -2.06 -2.17 14.70
CA TRP A 64 -2.88 -2.78 15.75
C TRP A 64 -3.30 -4.20 15.36
N PRO A 65 -2.55 -5.22 15.81
CA PRO A 65 -2.94 -6.62 15.62
C PRO A 65 -4.18 -6.98 16.43
N ASP A 66 -5.10 -7.75 15.84
CA ASP A 66 -6.39 -8.15 16.44
C ASP A 66 -6.23 -9.03 17.69
N ARG A 67 -5.20 -9.87 17.73
CA ARG A 67 -5.01 -10.91 18.75
C ARG A 67 -3.66 -10.88 19.46
N ARG A 68 -2.84 -9.85 19.23
CA ARG A 68 -1.53 -9.70 19.90
C ARG A 68 -1.59 -8.56 20.92
N ARG A 69 -0.73 -8.63 21.95
CA ARG A 69 -0.68 -7.66 23.06
C ARG A 69 0.25 -6.46 22.81
N TRP A 70 0.68 -6.27 21.57
CA TRP A 70 1.62 -5.22 21.20
C TRP A 70 1.01 -4.33 20.14
N ASN A 71 1.51 -3.10 20.09
CA ASN A 71 1.16 -2.08 19.11
C ASN A 71 2.50 -1.56 18.59
N GLN A 72 2.59 -1.20 17.32
CA GLN A 72 3.83 -0.67 16.79
C GLN A 72 3.60 0.55 15.91
N THR A 73 4.50 1.52 16.00
CA THR A 73 4.49 2.72 15.16
C THR A 73 5.81 2.91 14.45
N CYS A 74 5.78 3.72 13.40
CA CYS A 74 6.95 4.18 12.67
C CYS A 74 6.64 5.55 12.07
N GLU A 75 7.64 6.42 12.00
CA GLU A 75 7.50 7.70 11.31
C GLU A 75 7.56 7.50 9.79
N LEU A 76 6.68 8.19 9.07
CA LEU A 76 6.67 8.21 7.60
C LEU A 76 7.70 9.21 7.10
N LEU A 77 8.71 8.69 6.39
CA LEU A 77 9.79 9.50 5.83
C LEU A 77 9.59 9.68 4.32
N PRO A 78 9.86 10.87 3.77
CA PRO A 78 9.68 11.13 2.34
C PRO A 78 10.65 10.28 1.50
N VAL A 79 10.13 9.62 0.47
CA VAL A 79 10.91 8.84 -0.52
C VAL A 79 10.77 9.38 -1.95
N SER A 80 9.70 10.13 -2.22
CA SER A 80 9.47 10.85 -3.47
C SER A 80 8.72 12.15 -3.19
N GLN A 81 8.42 12.96 -4.22
CA GLN A 81 7.69 14.21 -4.07
C GLN A 81 6.30 14.06 -3.42
N ALA A 82 5.66 12.89 -3.59
CA ALA A 82 4.30 12.62 -3.13
C ALA A 82 4.19 11.22 -2.48
N SER A 83 5.30 10.68 -1.98
CA SER A 83 5.31 9.35 -1.35
C SER A 83 6.20 9.32 -0.13
N TRP A 84 5.70 8.66 0.91
CA TRP A 84 6.37 8.42 2.17
C TRP A 84 6.43 6.93 2.44
N ALA A 85 7.49 6.49 3.11
CA ALA A 85 7.66 5.09 3.49
C ALA A 85 8.05 4.95 4.95
N CYS A 86 7.73 3.79 5.52
CA CYS A 86 8.24 3.38 6.82
C CYS A 86 8.45 1.86 6.86
N ASN A 87 9.23 1.41 7.84
CA ASN A 87 9.30 0.01 8.24
C ASN A 87 8.83 -0.14 9.70
N LEU A 88 7.81 -0.98 9.92
CA LEU A 88 7.38 -1.42 11.25
C LEU A 88 8.21 -2.62 11.66
N ILE A 89 9.15 -2.41 12.58
CA ILE A 89 10.02 -3.47 13.10
C ILE A 89 9.35 -4.13 14.30
N LEU A 90 8.87 -5.36 14.12
CA LEU A 90 8.07 -6.09 15.12
C LEU A 90 8.94 -6.88 16.11
N GLY A 91 10.25 -7.00 15.85
CA GLY A 91 11.24 -7.62 16.70
C GLY A 91 12.52 -7.98 15.96
N ALA A 92 13.25 -9.00 16.44
CA ALA A 92 14.49 -9.46 15.83
C ALA A 92 14.27 -9.97 14.38
N PRO A 93 15.25 -9.84 13.47
CA PRO A 93 15.08 -10.10 12.03
C PRO A 93 14.41 -11.44 11.69
N ASP A 94 14.87 -12.55 12.27
CA ASP A 94 14.35 -13.90 11.97
C ASP A 94 13.22 -14.36 12.90
N SER A 95 12.76 -13.50 13.82
CA SER A 95 11.70 -13.85 14.75
C SER A 95 10.33 -13.92 14.03
N GLN A 96 9.58 -14.99 14.28
CA GLN A 96 8.23 -15.14 13.70
C GLN A 96 7.22 -14.34 14.51
N LYS A 97 6.82 -13.15 14.02
CA LYS A 97 5.93 -12.24 14.76
C LYS A 97 4.47 -12.34 14.39
N LEU A 98 4.17 -12.75 13.16
CA LEU A 98 2.82 -12.92 12.63
C LEU A 98 2.67 -14.30 12.01
N THR A 99 1.42 -14.71 11.80
CA THR A 99 0.99 -15.99 11.23
C THR A 99 -0.11 -15.74 10.20
N ALA A 100 -0.50 -16.77 9.45
CA ALA A 100 -1.54 -16.66 8.42
C ALA A 100 -2.93 -16.25 8.97
N VAL A 101 -3.17 -16.44 10.26
CA VAL A 101 -4.46 -16.10 10.90
C VAL A 101 -4.48 -14.69 11.51
N ASP A 102 -3.34 -14.01 11.61
CA ASP A 102 -3.29 -12.66 12.17
C ASP A 102 -3.88 -11.65 11.18
N ILE A 103 -4.63 -10.68 11.71
CA ILE A 103 -5.07 -9.48 10.98
C ILE A 103 -4.54 -8.27 11.74
N VAL A 104 -3.88 -7.36 11.02
CA VAL A 104 -3.30 -6.15 11.59
C VAL A 104 -4.02 -4.94 11.02
N THR A 105 -4.74 -4.18 11.85
CA THR A 105 -5.28 -2.90 11.40
C THR A 105 -4.15 -1.89 11.32
N LEU A 106 -3.79 -1.50 10.10
CA LEU A 106 -2.80 -0.47 9.80
C LEU A 106 -3.49 0.88 9.60
N ARG A 107 -2.96 1.94 10.18
CA ARG A 107 -3.50 3.30 10.05
C ARG A 107 -2.39 4.29 9.74
N VAL A 108 -2.62 5.14 8.75
CA VAL A 108 -1.81 6.34 8.55
C VAL A 108 -2.41 7.47 9.40
N LEU A 109 -1.60 8.04 10.27
CA LEU A 109 -1.98 9.14 11.16
C LEU A 109 -1.09 10.34 10.85
N CYS A 110 -1.68 11.48 10.55
CA CYS A 110 -0.95 12.74 10.39
C CYS A 110 -1.37 13.74 11.47
N ARG A 111 -0.42 14.55 11.92
CA ARG A 111 -0.66 15.57 12.94
C ARG A 111 -1.30 16.81 12.34
N GLU A 112 -2.46 17.20 12.86
CA GLU A 112 -3.17 18.44 12.52
C GLU A 112 -3.28 19.28 13.80
N GLY A 113 -2.29 20.15 14.01
CA GLY A 113 -2.11 20.88 15.28
C GLY A 113 -1.78 19.93 16.45
N VAL A 114 -2.75 19.75 17.36
CA VAL A 114 -2.60 18.89 18.56
C VAL A 114 -3.24 17.51 18.35
N ARG A 115 -4.08 17.33 17.32
CA ARG A 115 -4.83 16.10 17.09
C ARG A 115 -4.18 15.26 16.01
N TRP A 116 -4.31 13.94 16.15
CA TRP A 116 -3.96 12.99 15.10
C TRP A 116 -5.20 12.72 14.25
N ARG A 117 -5.07 12.90 12.94
CA ARG A 117 -6.11 12.60 11.96
C ARG A 117 -5.76 11.30 11.23
N VAL A 118 -6.75 10.42 11.08
CA VAL A 118 -6.61 9.22 10.27
C VAL A 118 -6.71 9.60 8.80
N MET A 119 -5.66 9.30 8.04
CA MET A 119 -5.58 9.56 6.60
C MET A 119 -5.94 8.32 5.78
N ALA A 120 -5.53 7.14 6.26
CA ALA A 120 -5.84 5.86 5.64
C ALA A 120 -5.98 4.78 6.71
N ILE A 121 -6.76 3.75 6.41
CA ILE A 121 -6.94 2.56 7.23
C ILE A 121 -6.99 1.32 6.35
N GLN A 122 -6.34 0.24 6.79
CA GLN A 122 -6.32 -1.04 6.08
C GLN A 122 -6.34 -2.19 7.08
N ASP A 123 -7.22 -3.17 6.86
CA ASP A 123 -7.13 -4.47 7.54
C ASP A 123 -6.15 -5.36 6.77
N PHE A 124 -4.93 -5.43 7.30
CA PHE A 124 -3.79 -6.05 6.65
C PHE A 124 -3.69 -7.53 7.04
N LYS A 125 -3.83 -8.41 6.04
CA LYS A 125 -3.54 -9.85 6.17
C LYS A 125 -2.10 -10.11 5.75
N PRO A 126 -1.17 -10.42 6.68
CA PRO A 126 0.27 -10.43 6.37
C PRO A 126 0.68 -11.47 5.33
N PHE A 127 0.08 -12.66 5.36
CA PHE A 127 0.40 -13.76 4.43
C PHE A 127 -0.26 -13.62 3.05
N GLU A 128 -1.20 -12.68 2.89
CA GLU A 128 -1.77 -12.32 1.59
C GLU A 128 -0.98 -11.19 0.91
N ASN A 129 -0.08 -10.52 1.65
CA ASN A 129 0.68 -9.36 1.19
C ASN A 129 2.17 -9.56 1.47
N LEU A 130 2.71 -10.65 0.96
CA LEU A 130 4.11 -11.03 1.16
C LEU A 130 5.02 -10.33 0.14
N ARG A 131 6.15 -9.82 0.63
CA ARG A 131 7.29 -9.45 -0.21
C ARG A 131 8.56 -9.78 0.54
N LEU A 132 9.22 -10.85 0.10
CA LEU A 132 10.42 -11.35 0.76
C LEU A 132 11.62 -10.42 0.54
N MET A 133 12.63 -10.56 1.40
CA MET A 133 13.92 -9.92 1.17
C MET A 133 14.59 -10.51 -0.08
N ALA A 134 15.38 -9.69 -0.78
CA ALA A 134 16.15 -10.19 -1.90
C ALA A 134 17.09 -11.34 -1.47
N PRO A 135 17.32 -12.34 -2.33
CA PRO A 135 18.35 -13.35 -2.09
C PRO A 135 19.73 -12.71 -1.86
N ILE A 136 20.52 -13.33 -1.01
CA ILE A 136 21.85 -12.86 -0.60
C ILE A 136 22.90 -13.95 -0.85
N SER A 137 24.17 -13.63 -0.57
CA SER A 137 25.28 -14.59 -0.65
C SER A 137 25.41 -15.24 -2.04
N LEU A 138 25.12 -14.47 -3.11
CA LEU A 138 25.27 -14.96 -4.49
C LEU A 138 26.74 -15.27 -4.77
N GLN A 139 27.02 -16.51 -5.19
CA GLN A 139 28.37 -16.97 -5.46
C GLN A 139 28.43 -17.98 -6.60
N VAL A 140 29.55 -17.98 -7.33
CA VAL A 140 29.87 -18.99 -8.34
C VAL A 140 30.39 -20.24 -7.64
N VAL A 141 29.67 -21.35 -7.80
CA VAL A 141 30.07 -22.65 -7.26
C VAL A 141 31.06 -23.33 -8.21
N HIS A 142 30.80 -23.24 -9.51
CA HIS A 142 31.64 -23.86 -10.55
C HIS A 142 31.50 -23.11 -11.87
N VAL A 143 32.60 -22.97 -12.60
CA VAL A 143 32.61 -22.30 -13.90
C VAL A 143 33.43 -23.11 -14.91
N GLU A 144 32.88 -23.22 -16.11
CA GLU A 144 33.48 -23.86 -17.28
C GLU A 144 33.43 -22.88 -18.46
N THR A 145 33.94 -23.30 -19.62
CA THR A 145 33.92 -22.47 -20.83
C THR A 145 32.51 -22.08 -21.30
N HIS A 146 31.51 -22.94 -21.05
CA HIS A 146 30.12 -22.71 -21.52
C HIS A 146 29.07 -22.95 -20.42
N ARG A 147 29.48 -23.17 -19.17
CA ARG A 147 28.57 -23.47 -18.05
C ARG A 147 29.00 -22.68 -16.83
N CYS A 148 28.02 -22.21 -16.06
CA CYS A 148 28.25 -21.53 -14.80
C CYS A 148 27.19 -21.98 -13.80
N ASN A 149 27.63 -22.49 -12.66
CA ASN A 149 26.76 -22.85 -11.54
C ASN A 149 26.84 -21.75 -10.48
N ILE A 150 25.69 -21.21 -10.10
CA ILE A 150 25.56 -20.10 -9.16
C ILE A 150 24.62 -20.54 -8.03
N SER A 151 24.99 -20.24 -6.79
CA SER A 151 24.17 -20.47 -5.60
C SER A 151 23.88 -19.16 -4.88
N TRP A 152 22.79 -19.14 -4.10
CA TRP A 152 22.39 -18.03 -3.24
C TRP A 152 21.68 -18.55 -1.98
N GLU A 153 21.52 -17.67 -1.01
CA GLU A 153 20.79 -17.92 0.24
C GLU A 153 19.52 -17.04 0.30
N ILE A 154 18.49 -17.54 0.98
CA ILE A 154 17.27 -16.77 1.26
C ILE A 154 17.37 -16.11 2.63
N SER A 155 17.12 -14.80 2.69
CA SER A 155 17.15 -14.04 3.94
C SER A 155 15.74 -13.90 4.52
N GLN A 156 15.59 -14.11 5.83
CA GLN A 156 14.35 -13.83 6.57
C GLN A 156 13.08 -14.45 5.94
N ALA A 157 13.21 -15.64 5.35
CA ALA A 157 12.07 -16.40 4.84
C ALA A 157 11.44 -17.23 5.97
N SER A 158 10.11 -17.18 6.13
CA SER A 158 9.40 -17.97 7.15
C SER A 158 9.56 -19.47 6.92
N HIS A 159 9.68 -20.22 8.02
CA HIS A 159 9.68 -21.68 7.98
C HIS A 159 8.32 -22.24 7.50
N TYR A 160 7.24 -21.46 7.56
CA TYR A 160 5.93 -21.86 7.03
C TYR A 160 5.89 -22.06 5.52
N PHE A 161 6.89 -21.55 4.78
CA PHE A 161 6.94 -21.76 3.34
C PHE A 161 7.41 -23.18 2.97
N GLU A 162 8.18 -23.85 3.84
CA GLU A 162 8.77 -25.16 3.55
C GLU A 162 9.47 -25.22 2.18
N ARG A 163 8.85 -25.83 1.16
CA ARG A 163 9.33 -25.93 -0.23
C ARG A 163 8.43 -25.22 -1.25
N HIS A 164 7.53 -24.37 -0.80
CA HIS A 164 6.58 -23.66 -1.65
C HIS A 164 7.14 -22.31 -2.13
N LEU A 165 8.45 -22.24 -2.36
CA LEU A 165 9.12 -21.06 -2.89
C LEU A 165 9.41 -21.27 -4.38
N GLU A 166 9.24 -20.18 -5.14
CA GLU A 166 9.64 -20.10 -6.53
C GLU A 166 10.66 -18.95 -6.68
N PHE A 167 11.58 -19.10 -7.63
CA PHE A 167 12.64 -18.14 -7.88
C PHE A 167 12.62 -17.72 -9.35
N GLU A 168 13.03 -16.49 -9.62
CA GLU A 168 13.28 -16.01 -10.96
C GLU A 168 14.71 -15.45 -11.06
N ALA A 169 15.41 -15.81 -12.14
CA ALA A 169 16.75 -15.35 -12.43
C ALA A 169 16.82 -14.75 -13.84
N ARG A 170 17.76 -13.85 -14.06
CA ARG A 170 18.09 -13.30 -15.38
C ARG A 170 19.58 -13.07 -15.49
N THR A 171 20.12 -13.22 -16.69
CA THR A 171 21.55 -13.08 -16.97
C THR A 171 21.78 -11.93 -17.93
N LEU A 172 22.61 -10.96 -17.51
CA LEU A 172 23.00 -9.85 -18.37
C LEU A 172 24.16 -10.26 -19.27
N SER A 173 23.91 -10.30 -20.57
CA SER A 173 24.94 -10.54 -21.59
C SER A 173 25.58 -9.22 -22.04
N PRO A 174 26.84 -9.23 -22.51
CA PRO A 174 27.47 -8.05 -23.08
C PRO A 174 26.61 -7.42 -24.20
N GLY A 175 26.50 -6.10 -24.21
CA GLY A 175 25.76 -5.36 -25.22
C GLY A 175 24.23 -5.38 -25.10
N HIS A 176 23.66 -5.96 -24.04
CA HIS A 176 22.21 -6.02 -23.79
C HIS A 176 21.83 -5.25 -22.52
N THR A 177 20.53 -5.05 -22.31
CA THR A 177 19.96 -4.46 -21.09
C THR A 177 19.30 -5.49 -20.18
N TRP A 178 18.96 -5.12 -18.94
CA TRP A 178 18.30 -6.01 -17.99
C TRP A 178 16.83 -6.30 -18.35
N GLU A 179 16.20 -5.36 -19.05
CA GLU A 179 14.82 -5.42 -19.54
C GLU A 179 14.67 -6.42 -20.69
N GLU A 180 15.74 -6.62 -21.48
CA GLU A 180 15.82 -7.58 -22.59
C GLU A 180 16.22 -8.99 -22.12
N ALA A 181 16.82 -9.11 -20.94
CA ALA A 181 17.34 -10.38 -20.44
C ALA A 181 16.18 -11.35 -20.12
N PRO A 182 16.18 -12.57 -20.67
CA PRO A 182 15.11 -13.54 -20.46
C PRO A 182 15.01 -13.98 -18.99
N LEU A 183 13.78 -14.11 -18.50
CA LEU A 183 13.49 -14.63 -17.17
C LEU A 183 13.53 -16.15 -17.15
N LEU A 184 14.28 -16.70 -16.20
CA LEU A 184 14.38 -18.12 -15.90
C LEU A 184 13.65 -18.39 -14.58
N THR A 185 12.51 -19.06 -14.65
CA THR A 185 11.78 -19.52 -13.46
C THR A 185 12.36 -20.84 -12.95
N LEU A 186 12.66 -20.90 -11.66
CA LEU A 186 13.23 -22.04 -10.96
C LEU A 186 12.30 -22.45 -9.81
N LYS A 187 12.02 -23.75 -9.70
CA LYS A 187 11.23 -24.32 -8.61
C LYS A 187 12.14 -25.07 -7.64
N GLN A 188 11.82 -25.00 -6.35
CA GLN A 188 12.52 -25.72 -5.29
C GLN A 188 12.13 -27.20 -5.23
#